data_AF-A0A7Y2IQG5-F1
#
_entry.id   AF-A0A7Y2IQG5-F1
#
_cell.length_a   1.000
_cell.length_b   1.000
_cell.length_c   1.000
_cell.angle_alpha   90.00
_cell.angle_beta   90.00
_cell.angle_gamma   90.00
#
_symmetry.space_group_name_H-M   'P 1'
#
loop_
_entity.id
_entity.type
_entity.pdbx_description
1 polymer ?
#
loop_
_entity_poly.entity_id
_entity_poly.type
_entity_poly.pdbx_seq_one_letter_code
_entity_poly.pdbx_strand_id
1 'polypeptide(L)'
;MDKVLWKALSAALGFAAAWAARNISTSIWSRVSDGDVPVNPANREVSWMNAVGWAVLAGSAAGLARVVGRRGAAAAWVSATGDTPPGL
;
A
#
# COMPACT_ATOMS: atom_id res chain seq x y z
N MET A 1 -24.98 -4.15 13.11
CA MET A 1 -24.45 -3.07 12.22
C MET A 1 -22.92 -3.08 12.15
N ASP A 2 -22.27 -3.78 13.08
CA ASP A 2 -20.82 -3.76 13.30
C ASP A 2 -20.02 -4.37 12.16
N LYS A 3 -20.61 -5.35 11.46
CA LYS A 3 -19.99 -5.98 10.27
C LYS A 3 -19.86 -5.02 9.08
N VAL A 4 -20.79 -4.06 8.94
CA VAL A 4 -20.75 -3.05 7.87
C VAL A 4 -19.75 -1.96 8.23
N LEU A 5 -19.76 -1.50 9.49
CA LEU A 5 -18.78 -0.53 10.00
C LEU A 5 -17.35 -1.08 9.92
N TRP A 6 -17.16 -2.36 10.28
CA TRP A 6 -15.88 -3.04 10.15
C TRP A 6 -15.41 -3.10 8.69
N LYS A 7 -16.28 -3.49 7.75
CA LYS A 7 -15.95 -3.50 6.32
C LYS A 7 -15.59 -2.11 5.80
N ALA A 8 -16.32 -1.07 6.20
CA ALA A 8 -16.07 0.30 5.79
C ALA A 8 -14.72 0.81 6.33
N LEU A 9 -14.43 0.58 7.61
CA LEU A 9 -13.14 0.94 8.23
C LEU A 9 -11.98 0.19 7.57
N SER A 10 -12.14 -1.13 7.36
CA SER A 10 -11.15 -1.98 6.70
C SER A 10 -10.85 -1.48 5.28
N ALA A 11 -11.89 -1.12 4.53
CA ALA A 11 -11.75 -0.59 3.19
C ALA A 11 -11.04 0.76 3.20
N ALA A 12 -11.48 1.70 4.05
CA ALA A 12 -10.87 3.03 4.17
C ALA A 12 -9.38 2.95 4.52
N LEU A 13 -9.02 2.13 5.51
CA LEU A 13 -7.62 1.90 5.90
C LEU A 13 -6.82 1.20 4.80
N GLY A 14 -7.42 0.25 4.10
CA GLY A 14 -6.82 -0.40 2.93
C GLY A 14 -6.50 0.58 1.81
N PHE A 15 -7.43 1.48 1.48
CA PHE A 15 -7.22 2.55 0.50
C PHE A 15 -6.15 3.53 0.94
N ALA A 16 -6.20 4.00 2.19
CA ALA A 16 -5.20 4.92 2.72
C ALA A 16 -3.78 4.32 2.67
N ALA A 17 -3.64 3.04 3.04
CA ALA A 17 -2.37 2.33 2.98
C ALA A 17 -1.86 2.19 1.53
N ALA A 18 -2.74 1.84 0.58
CA ALA A 18 -2.38 1.73 -0.83
C ALA A 18 -1.96 3.08 -1.43
N TRP A 19 -2.68 4.16 -1.09
CA TRP A 19 -2.36 5.51 -1.55
C TRP A 19 -1.02 6.00 -0.99
N ALA A 20 -0.78 5.79 0.31
CA ALA A 20 0.49 6.13 0.94
C ALA A 20 1.66 5.35 0.32
N ALA A 21 1.49 4.04 0.08
CA ALA A 21 2.50 3.21 -0.57
C ALA A 21 2.83 3.73 -1.97
N ARG A 22 1.81 4.07 -2.78
CA ARG A 22 2.00 4.64 -4.12
C ARG A 22 2.82 5.93 -4.06
N ASN A 23 2.45 6.88 -3.20
CA ASN A 23 3.14 8.17 -3.10
C ASN A 23 4.57 8.02 -2.58
N ILE A 24 4.78 7.24 -1.52
CA ILE A 24 6.11 7.01 -0.95
C ILE A 24 7.03 6.34 -1.96
N SER A 25 6.56 5.27 -2.63
CA SER A 25 7.34 4.60 -3.66
C SER A 25 7.70 5.55 -4.81
N THR A 26 6.74 6.33 -5.29
CA THR A 26 6.95 7.32 -6.36
C THR A 26 7.99 8.37 -5.95
N SER A 27 7.89 8.93 -4.74
CA SER A 27 8.84 9.91 -4.22
C SER A 27 10.24 9.35 -3.98
N ILE A 28 10.36 8.10 -3.52
CA ILE A 28 11.66 7.44 -3.37
C ILE A 28 12.28 7.25 -4.74
N TRP A 29 11.50 6.75 -5.71
CA TRP A 29 12.00 6.49 -7.05
C TRP A 29 12.47 7.75 -7.76
N SER A 30 11.70 8.84 -7.70
CA SER A 30 12.06 10.13 -8.31
C SER A 30 13.31 10.77 -7.70
N ARG A 31 13.75 10.33 -6.51
CA ARG A 31 14.96 10.83 -5.84
C ARG A 31 16.20 9.99 -6.13
N VAL A 32 16.01 8.70 -6.43
CA VAL A 32 17.11 7.74 -6.57
C VAL A 32 17.36 7.39 -8.04
N SER A 33 16.36 7.56 -8.91
CA SER A 33 16.47 7.34 -10.35
C SER A 33 16.39 8.68 -11.10
N ASP A 34 17.31 8.90 -12.04
CA ASP A 34 17.38 10.08 -12.91
C ASP A 34 16.23 10.18 -13.95
N GLY A 35 15.21 9.32 -13.88
CA GLY A 35 14.18 9.19 -14.90
C GLY A 35 12.76 9.10 -14.34
N ASP A 36 11.80 9.45 -15.21
CA ASP A 36 10.36 9.40 -14.91
C ASP A 36 9.96 8.02 -14.37
N VAL A 37 9.02 8.03 -13.42
CA VAL A 37 8.50 6.82 -12.80
C VAL A 37 8.03 5.88 -13.93
N PRO A 38 8.47 4.61 -13.97
CA PRO A 38 8.07 3.70 -15.04
C PRO A 38 6.64 3.23 -14.79
N VAL A 39 5.68 4.13 -15.03
CA VAL A 39 4.23 3.87 -14.96
C VAL A 39 3.81 2.98 -16.13
N ASN A 40 4.56 3.01 -17.24
CA ASN A 40 4.38 2.13 -18.39
C ASN A 40 5.58 1.18 -18.55
N PRO A 41 5.49 -0.07 -18.08
CA PRO A 41 6.57 -1.05 -18.20
C PRO A 41 6.87 -1.48 -19.65
N ALA A 42 6.00 -1.14 -20.62
CA ALA A 42 6.23 -1.41 -22.03
C ALA A 42 6.93 -0.27 -22.79
N ASN A 43 7.25 0.86 -22.11
CA ASN A 43 8.02 1.92 -22.75
C ASN A 43 9.47 1.46 -22.97
N ARG A 44 9.92 1.41 -24.24
CA ARG A 44 11.28 1.01 -24.65
C ARG A 44 12.39 1.90 -24.09
N GLU A 45 12.05 3.12 -23.66
CA GLU A 45 13.00 4.06 -23.06
C GLU A 45 13.36 3.67 -21.61
N VAL A 46 12.58 2.78 -20.98
CA VAL A 46 12.86 2.27 -19.65
C VAL A 46 13.81 1.08 -19.75
N SER A 47 15.02 1.23 -19.22
CA SER A 47 15.95 0.11 -19.03
C SER A 47 15.29 -1.02 -18.23
N TRP A 48 15.54 -2.28 -18.62
CA TRP A 48 15.11 -3.46 -17.87
C TRP A 48 15.52 -3.41 -16.39
N MET A 49 16.68 -2.84 -16.08
CA MET A 49 17.14 -2.67 -14.70
C MET A 49 16.23 -1.74 -13.90
N ASN A 50 15.77 -0.65 -14.52
CA ASN A 50 14.84 0.30 -13.91
C ASN A 50 13.43 -0.31 -13.75
N ALA A 51 12.96 -1.05 -14.76
CA ALA A 51 11.68 -1.75 -14.68
C ALA A 51 11.63 -2.78 -13.53
N VAL A 52 12.69 -3.59 -13.39
CA VAL A 52 12.82 -4.57 -12.30
C VAL A 52 12.96 -3.87 -10.95
N GLY A 53 13.79 -2.82 -10.86
CA GLY A 53 13.96 -2.05 -9.62
C GLY A 53 12.64 -1.45 -9.12
N TRP A 54 11.84 -0.87 -10.03
CA TRP A 54 10.52 -0.34 -9.68
C TRP A 54 9.55 -1.44 -9.26
N ALA A 55 9.55 -2.58 -9.96
CA ALA A 55 8.70 -3.72 -9.60
C ALA A 55 9.01 -4.24 -8.19
N VAL A 56 10.29 -4.36 -7.83
CA VAL A 56 10.72 -4.76 -6.48
C VAL A 56 10.29 -3.72 -5.45
N LEU A 57 10.50 -2.43 -5.70
CA LEU A 57 10.12 -1.35 -4.79
C LEU A 57 8.60 -1.32 -4.56
N ALA A 58 7.83 -1.28 -5.65
CA ALA A 58 6.38 -1.19 -5.62
C ALA A 58 5.74 -2.46 -5.04
N GLY A 59 6.26 -3.64 -5.39
CA GLY A 59 5.82 -4.92 -4.84
C GLY A 59 6.06 -5.02 -3.33
N SER A 60 7.26 -4.63 -2.88
CA SER A 60 7.61 -4.61 -1.46
C SER A 60 6.75 -3.63 -0.68
N ALA A 61 6.56 -2.41 -1.21
CA ALA A 61 5.71 -1.39 -0.60
C ALA A 61 4.25 -1.85 -0.49
N ALA A 62 3.69 -2.46 -1.53
CA ALA A 62 2.34 -3.00 -1.50
C ALA A 62 2.17 -4.14 -0.49
N GLY A 63 3.16 -5.04 -0.40
CA GLY A 63 3.18 -6.11 0.60
C GLY A 63 3.19 -5.56 2.03
N LEU A 64 4.07 -4.60 2.31
CA LEU A 64 4.16 -3.94 3.61
C LEU A 64 2.87 -3.19 3.95
N ALA A 65 2.31 -2.43 3.01
CA ALA A 65 1.05 -1.71 3.18
C ALA A 65 -0.10 -2.65 3.56
N ARG A 66 -0.17 -3.84 2.98
CA ARG A 66 -1.18 -4.85 3.34
C ARG A 66 -1.00 -5.35 4.77
N VAL A 67 0.23 -5.63 5.21
CA VAL A 67 0.51 -6.09 6.58
C VAL A 67 0.18 -5.00 7.59
N VAL A 68 0.68 -3.79 7.37
CA VAL A 68 0.45 -2.63 8.23
C VAL A 68 -1.03 -2.27 8.26
N GLY A 69 -1.71 -2.26 7.12
CA GLY A 69 -3.14 -1.96 7.02
C GLY A 69 -3.99 -2.97 7.80
N ARG A 70 -3.73 -4.28 7.66
CA ARG A 70 -4.48 -5.31 8.41
C ARG A 70 -4.22 -5.25 9.91
N ARG A 71 -2.96 -5.09 10.33
CA ARG A 71 -2.59 -4.97 11.74
C ARG A 71 -3.10 -3.68 12.37
N GLY A 72 -2.98 -2.56 11.64
CA GLY A 72 -3.48 -1.26 12.05
C GLY A 72 -5.01 -1.24 12.16
N ALA A 73 -5.73 -1.83 11.20
CA ALA A 73 -7.19 -1.95 11.26
C ALA A 73 -7.65 -2.79 12.46
N ALA A 74 -6.98 -3.92 12.72
CA ALA A 74 -7.29 -4.75 13.89
C ALA A 74 -7.01 -4.00 15.20
N ALA A 75 -5.86 -3.33 15.31
CA ALA A 75 -5.51 -2.55 16.50
C ALA A 75 -6.46 -1.36 16.73
N ALA A 76 -6.80 -0.62 15.66
CA ALA A 76 -7.73 0.50 15.72
C ALA A 76 -9.12 0.04 16.18
N TRP A 77 -9.60 -1.09 15.68
CA TRP A 77 -10.89 -1.64 16.09
C TRP A 77 -10.92 -2.09 17.55
N VAL A 78 -9.88 -2.79 18.03
CA VAL A 78 -9.76 -3.15 19.45
C VAL A 78 -9.72 -1.89 20.32
N SER A 79 -8.96 -0.86 19.92
CA SER A 79 -8.90 0.39 20.68
C SER A 79 -10.22 1.17 20.72
N ALA A 80 -11.02 1.10 19.66
CA ALA A 80 -12.26 1.86 19.54
C ALA A 80 -13.46 1.13 20.15
N THR A 81 -13.47 -0.20 20.10
CA THR A 81 -14.64 -1.03 20.43
C THR A 81 -14.42 -1.90 21.67
N GLY A 82 -13.17 -2.11 22.11
CA GLY A 82 -12.82 -3.05 23.19
C GLY A 82 -12.90 -4.53 22.81
N ASP A 83 -13.62 -4.85 21.73
CA ASP A 83 -13.84 -6.20 21.24
C ASP A 83 -12.95 -6.56 20.02
N THR A 84 -12.82 -7.87 19.78
CA THR A 84 -12.11 -8.37 18.60
C THR A 84 -12.91 -8.09 17.31
N PRO A 85 -12.22 -7.75 16.19
CA PRO A 85 -12.88 -7.50 14.93
C PRO A 85 -13.70 -8.70 14.43
N PRO A 86 -14.95 -8.48 13.97
CA PRO A 86 -15.83 -9.57 13.55
C PRO A 86 -15.28 -10.27 12.29
N GLY A 87 -14.97 -11.56 12.41
CA GLY A 87 -14.50 -12.40 11.30
C GLY A 87 -12.97 -12.50 11.17
N LEU A 88 -12.23 -12.12 12.22
CA LEU A 88 -10.88 -12.65 12.46
C LEU A 88 -10.93 -14.06 13.07
#